data_AF-A0AAJ8DMS1-F1
#
_entry.id   AF-A0AAJ8DMS1-F1
#
_cell.length_a   1.000
_cell.length_b   1.000
_cell.length_c   1.000
_cell.angle_alpha   90.00
_cell.angle_beta   90.00
_cell.angle_gamma   90.00
#
_symmetry.space_group_name_H-M   'P 1'
#
loop_
_entity.id
_entity.type
_entity.pdbx_description
1 polymer ?
#
loop_
_entity_poly.entity_id
_entity_poly.type
_entity_poly.pdbx_seq_one_letter_code
_entity_poly.pdbx_strand_id
1 'polypeptide(L)'
;MQQNFRMFPLMNELFLQSSFRPLSVLVFHLLLTHSQSQSQLIGPSQPIVATVGDDVILPCHLDPAEDVGTMILEWTRPDLKPIYVHMRRAGQDLVDKHPSYIGRTSLFINELKHGNISLKLSKVKLSDGGTYHCFIPKLDKRSSVELVVASGAASSPVISLSGTDSNRGAVVLECESKGWYPEPEVLWLDGEGNLLSAGPTETVRGPDDLYTVSSRVTVEKRHSNSFTCRVQQNKTNQTRETEIRIPDDFFKVQSSSSSVIIGLAVSLAVCIVVILSLVFCLWKKRQDKTKQNDSTRNKTEGGGEEMTPMRETVDGNTNHPQSGGRGAAASRSSFPPWRIISTQKLQELQRRTQSLEEELQTKKEEVEGKQKEIQQLQDQNHQQQTELQRLNQELENKNKQLERNQTAANAQLQQERERRVNAEREVERLKDQTKQSAETQSSTTGSIIVDQIDPQGKSVRLRNQSDKVTLLLVCLNEQSL
;
A
#
# COMPACT_ATOMS: atom_id res chain seq x y z
N MET A 1 52.67 -64.42 -27.50
CA MET A 1 53.80 -64.62 -28.43
C MET A 1 53.87 -63.42 -29.39
N GLN A 2 54.99 -63.29 -30.11
CA GLN A 2 55.29 -62.50 -31.33
C GLN A 2 54.21 -61.52 -31.86
N GLN A 3 54.52 -60.24 -32.15
CA GLN A 3 55.33 -59.75 -33.29
C GLN A 3 54.84 -60.30 -34.65
N ASN A 4 54.57 -59.47 -35.67
CA ASN A 4 55.58 -58.64 -36.33
C ASN A 4 55.02 -57.42 -37.08
N PHE A 5 55.87 -56.40 -37.23
CA PHE A 5 55.79 -55.37 -38.29
C PHE A 5 56.41 -55.88 -39.60
N ARG A 6 55.98 -55.35 -40.76
CA ARG A 6 56.80 -54.81 -41.89
C ARG A 6 55.94 -54.58 -43.15
N MET A 7 56.30 -53.74 -44.15
CA MET A 7 57.11 -52.49 -44.20
C MET A 7 57.17 -51.94 -45.66
N PHE A 8 56.51 -50.80 -45.95
CA PHE A 8 56.86 -49.84 -47.04
C PHE A 8 56.80 -50.39 -48.50
N PRO A 9 57.02 -49.62 -49.61
CA PRO A 9 57.52 -48.22 -49.81
C PRO A 9 56.44 -47.24 -50.39
N LEU A 10 56.73 -46.02 -50.88
CA LEU A 10 57.64 -44.90 -50.52
C LEU A 10 57.75 -43.94 -51.73
N MET A 11 57.28 -42.69 -51.61
CA MET A 11 57.55 -41.46 -52.40
C MET A 11 56.92 -40.31 -51.55
N ASN A 12 57.54 -39.18 -51.13
CA ASN A 12 58.50 -38.24 -51.73
C ASN A 12 58.01 -37.78 -53.12
N GLU A 13 57.38 -36.62 -53.33
CA GLU A 13 57.68 -35.23 -52.89
C GLU A 13 56.38 -34.36 -52.85
N LEU A 14 56.24 -33.13 -52.30
CA LEU A 14 57.10 -32.19 -51.55
C LEU A 14 56.24 -31.13 -50.78
N PHE A 15 56.89 -30.09 -50.21
CA PHE A 15 56.40 -28.74 -49.86
C PHE A 15 54.92 -28.52 -49.42
N LEU A 16 54.70 -28.45 -48.10
CA LEU A 16 54.07 -27.28 -47.41
C LEU A 16 54.01 -27.46 -45.86
N GLN A 17 55.17 -27.57 -45.22
CA GLN A 17 55.27 -27.58 -43.75
C GLN A 17 55.41 -26.17 -43.15
N SER A 18 55.19 -26.09 -41.83
CA SER A 18 55.67 -25.07 -40.89
C SER A 18 54.91 -23.74 -40.75
N SER A 19 54.32 -23.14 -41.80
CA SER A 19 53.77 -21.78 -41.72
C SER A 19 52.61 -21.58 -40.71
N PHE A 20 51.71 -22.56 -40.58
CA PHE A 20 50.50 -22.42 -39.75
C PHE A 20 50.70 -22.67 -38.25
N ARG A 21 51.79 -23.32 -37.82
CA ARG A 21 52.05 -23.56 -36.39
C ARG A 21 52.30 -22.29 -35.57
N PRO A 22 53.19 -21.35 -35.95
CA PRO A 22 53.34 -20.11 -35.21
C PRO A 22 52.06 -19.28 -35.23
N LEU A 23 51.31 -19.27 -36.35
CA LEU A 23 50.03 -18.55 -36.43
C LEU A 23 48.98 -19.14 -35.49
N SER A 24 48.87 -20.47 -35.42
CA SER A 24 47.95 -21.17 -34.51
C SER A 24 48.32 -20.96 -33.04
N VAL A 25 49.62 -20.98 -32.69
CA VAL A 25 50.11 -20.67 -31.34
C VAL A 25 49.89 -19.20 -30.99
N LEU A 26 50.09 -18.27 -31.93
CA LEU A 26 49.80 -16.84 -31.73
C LEU A 26 48.30 -16.61 -31.50
N VAL A 27 47.43 -17.26 -32.28
CA VAL A 27 45.98 -17.21 -32.07
C VAL A 27 45.58 -17.84 -30.74
N PHE A 28 46.16 -18.97 -30.33
CA PHE A 28 45.92 -19.54 -29.00
C PHE A 28 46.39 -18.61 -27.87
N HIS A 29 47.56 -17.97 -28.00
CA HIS A 29 48.03 -16.97 -27.02
C HIS A 29 47.18 -15.69 -27.02
N LEU A 30 46.66 -15.26 -28.17
CA LEU A 30 45.71 -14.14 -28.25
C LEU A 30 44.38 -14.51 -27.57
N LEU A 31 43.86 -15.72 -27.79
CA LEU A 31 42.65 -16.20 -27.11
C LEU A 31 42.86 -16.35 -25.59
N LEU A 32 44.03 -16.84 -25.15
CA LEU A 32 44.40 -16.98 -23.74
C LEU A 32 44.68 -15.63 -23.04
N THR A 33 45.20 -14.63 -23.76
CA THR A 33 45.41 -13.28 -23.19
C THR A 33 44.15 -12.40 -23.26
N HIS A 34 43.23 -12.70 -24.19
CA HIS A 34 41.92 -12.06 -24.28
C HIS A 34 40.88 -12.68 -23.33
N SER A 35 41.11 -13.87 -22.77
CA SER A 35 40.25 -14.48 -21.75
C SER A 35 40.44 -13.89 -20.34
N GLN A 36 40.64 -12.56 -20.22
CA GLN A 36 40.42 -11.88 -18.96
C GLN A 36 38.92 -11.84 -18.69
N SER A 37 38.46 -12.65 -17.73
CA SER A 37 37.07 -12.60 -17.25
C SER A 37 36.77 -11.22 -16.69
N GLN A 38 36.02 -10.41 -17.44
CA GLN A 38 35.71 -9.04 -17.02
C GLN A 38 34.67 -9.07 -15.90
N SER A 39 35.02 -8.54 -14.73
CA SER A 39 34.16 -8.51 -13.54
C SER A 39 32.81 -7.86 -13.83
N GLN A 40 31.73 -8.46 -13.32
CA GLN A 40 30.35 -8.01 -13.45
C GLN A 40 29.79 -7.67 -12.07
N LEU A 41 28.98 -6.61 -11.99
CA LEU A 41 28.40 -6.16 -10.73
C LEU A 41 26.98 -6.71 -10.57
N ILE A 42 26.81 -7.64 -9.63
CA ILE A 42 25.61 -8.46 -9.44
C ILE A 42 24.83 -7.98 -8.21
N GLY A 43 23.62 -7.48 -8.46
CA GLY A 43 22.54 -7.32 -7.47
C GLY A 43 21.62 -8.56 -7.42
N PRO A 44 20.54 -8.53 -6.61
CA PRO A 44 19.61 -9.64 -6.49
C PRO A 44 18.64 -9.69 -7.68
N SER A 45 18.21 -10.90 -8.05
CA SER A 45 17.21 -11.13 -9.12
C SER A 45 15.77 -10.96 -8.67
N GLN A 46 15.52 -10.80 -7.37
CA GLN A 46 14.21 -10.58 -6.76
C GLN A 46 14.26 -9.34 -5.85
N PRO A 47 13.13 -8.63 -5.64
CA PRO A 47 13.08 -7.51 -4.71
C PRO A 47 13.40 -7.94 -3.28
N ILE A 48 14.12 -7.09 -2.55
CA ILE A 48 14.37 -7.26 -1.12
C ILE A 48 13.14 -6.73 -0.36
N VAL A 49 12.61 -7.52 0.58
CA VAL A 49 11.51 -7.11 1.46
C VAL A 49 12.06 -6.76 2.84
N ALA A 50 11.62 -5.66 3.44
CA ALA A 50 12.00 -5.26 4.80
C ALA A 50 10.84 -4.58 5.54
N THR A 51 10.70 -4.81 6.84
CA THR A 51 9.67 -4.17 7.66
C THR A 51 10.09 -2.76 8.07
N VAL A 52 9.12 -1.85 8.25
CA VAL A 52 9.36 -0.56 8.90
C VAL A 52 9.98 -0.77 10.29
N GLY A 53 11.07 -0.06 10.57
CA GLY A 53 11.82 -0.14 11.83
C GLY A 53 13.05 -1.04 11.81
N ASP A 54 13.11 -2.02 10.92
CA ASP A 54 14.21 -2.99 10.82
C ASP A 54 15.48 -2.42 10.17
N ASP A 55 16.57 -3.16 10.26
CA ASP A 55 17.78 -2.94 9.46
C ASP A 55 17.79 -3.91 8.27
N VAL A 56 18.08 -3.42 7.06
CA VAL A 56 18.13 -4.20 5.82
C VAL A 56 19.51 -4.15 5.16
N ILE A 57 19.87 -5.21 4.43
CA ILE A 57 21.03 -5.24 3.54
C ILE A 57 20.54 -5.26 2.09
N LEU A 58 21.01 -4.31 1.28
CA LEU A 58 20.84 -4.30 -0.16
C LEU A 58 22.08 -4.96 -0.79
N PRO A 59 21.98 -6.19 -1.32
CA PRO A 59 23.16 -6.92 -1.77
C PRO A 59 23.66 -6.40 -3.12
N CYS A 60 24.97 -6.21 -3.24
CA CYS A 60 25.63 -5.90 -4.51
C CYS A 60 27.12 -6.27 -4.43
N HIS A 61 27.64 -7.03 -5.40
CA HIS A 61 29.00 -7.55 -5.38
C HIS A 61 29.57 -7.77 -6.79
N LEU A 62 30.91 -7.80 -6.92
CA LEU A 62 31.58 -8.20 -8.15
C LEU A 62 31.76 -9.73 -8.24
N ASP A 63 31.52 -10.28 -9.42
CA ASP A 63 31.92 -11.64 -9.82
C ASP A 63 32.68 -11.61 -11.17
N PRO A 64 33.89 -12.20 -11.27
CA PRO A 64 34.75 -12.62 -10.15
C PRO A 64 35.10 -11.46 -9.20
N ALA A 65 35.40 -11.81 -7.95
CA ALA A 65 35.75 -10.87 -6.89
C ALA A 65 37.05 -10.08 -7.17
N GLU A 66 37.05 -8.78 -6.86
CA GLU A 66 38.15 -7.83 -7.06
C GLU A 66 38.23 -6.88 -5.84
N ASP A 67 39.43 -6.43 -5.44
CA ASP A 67 39.54 -5.45 -4.34
C ASP A 67 39.12 -4.05 -4.82
N VAL A 68 37.96 -3.59 -4.33
CA VAL A 68 37.39 -2.28 -4.63
C VAL A 68 37.52 -1.29 -3.46
N GLY A 69 38.23 -1.64 -2.38
CA GLY A 69 38.33 -0.83 -1.15
C GLY A 69 38.95 0.55 -1.31
N THR A 70 39.74 0.74 -2.38
CA THR A 70 40.36 2.03 -2.75
C THR A 70 39.58 2.82 -3.81
N MET A 71 38.54 2.23 -4.41
CA MET A 71 37.78 2.83 -5.50
C MET A 71 36.76 3.88 -5.02
N ILE A 72 36.11 4.55 -5.97
CA ILE A 72 34.86 5.27 -5.70
C ILE A 72 33.72 4.26 -5.75
N LEU A 73 32.84 4.28 -4.75
CA LEU A 73 31.68 3.41 -4.62
C LEU A 73 30.44 4.27 -4.39
N GLU A 74 29.43 4.10 -5.24
CA GLU A 74 28.22 4.92 -5.24
C GLU A 74 26.97 4.05 -5.09
N TRP A 75 26.10 4.46 -4.17
CA TRP A 75 24.72 3.99 -4.08
C TRP A 75 23.78 5.17 -4.32
N THR A 76 22.91 5.05 -5.31
CA THR A 76 22.02 6.11 -5.77
C THR A 76 20.56 5.66 -5.88
N ARG A 77 19.64 6.62 -5.90
CA ARG A 77 18.21 6.47 -6.17
C ARG A 77 17.78 7.54 -7.19
N PRO A 78 17.31 7.18 -8.40
CA PRO A 78 16.97 8.16 -9.44
C PRO A 78 15.83 9.12 -9.09
N ASP A 79 14.97 8.73 -8.16
CA ASP A 79 13.78 9.46 -7.73
C ASP A 79 14.06 10.54 -6.66
N LEU A 80 15.26 10.54 -6.07
CA LEU A 80 15.66 11.47 -5.00
C LEU A 80 16.48 12.65 -5.52
N LYS A 81 16.48 13.75 -4.76
CA LYS A 81 17.30 14.95 -5.04
C LYS A 81 17.91 15.47 -3.72
N PRO A 82 19.22 15.31 -3.47
CA PRO A 82 20.22 14.61 -4.28
C PRO A 82 19.93 13.11 -4.49
N ILE A 83 20.46 12.53 -5.57
CA ILE A 83 20.29 11.09 -5.87
C ILE A 83 21.13 10.17 -4.97
N TYR A 84 22.15 10.68 -4.28
CA TYR A 84 23.11 9.87 -3.53
C TYR A 84 22.54 9.39 -2.19
N VAL A 85 22.46 8.07 -2.00
CA VAL A 85 22.04 7.39 -0.76
C VAL A 85 23.26 7.09 0.13
N HIS A 86 24.37 6.72 -0.50
CA HIS A 86 25.67 6.55 0.14
C HIS A 86 26.77 6.72 -0.93
N MET A 87 27.88 7.34 -0.58
CA MET A 87 29.02 7.52 -1.49
C MET A 87 30.31 7.43 -0.69
N ARG A 88 31.26 6.65 -1.18
CA ARG A 88 32.57 6.42 -0.55
C ARG A 88 33.68 6.69 -1.57
N ARG A 89 34.70 7.45 -1.18
CA ARG A 89 35.82 7.88 -2.04
C ARG A 89 37.12 7.88 -1.24
N ALA A 90 38.18 7.32 -1.82
CA ALA A 90 39.51 7.28 -1.19
C ALA A 90 39.51 6.75 0.27
N GLY A 91 38.67 5.73 0.54
CA GLY A 91 38.56 5.11 1.87
C GLY A 91 37.73 5.91 2.90
N GLN A 92 37.06 7.00 2.51
CA GLN A 92 36.20 7.80 3.39
C GLN A 92 34.77 7.90 2.85
N ASP A 93 33.79 7.88 3.75
CA ASP A 93 32.37 8.07 3.42
C ASP A 93 32.07 9.57 3.32
N LEU A 94 31.37 9.99 2.27
CA LEU A 94 31.09 11.40 2.02
C LEU A 94 29.76 11.85 2.67
N VAL A 95 29.76 13.11 3.13
CA VAL A 95 28.63 13.74 3.84
C VAL A 95 27.55 14.26 2.86
N ASP A 96 27.93 14.57 1.62
CA ASP A 96 27.03 15.03 0.56
C ASP A 96 26.19 13.87 0.01
N LYS A 97 25.14 13.53 0.77
CA LYS A 97 24.14 12.51 0.46
C LYS A 97 22.76 12.94 0.96
N HIS A 98 21.71 12.35 0.39
CA HIS A 98 20.33 12.71 0.65
C HIS A 98 19.99 12.67 2.17
N PRO A 99 19.44 13.74 2.77
CA PRO A 99 19.34 13.89 4.23
C PRO A 99 18.70 12.71 4.96
N SER A 100 17.68 12.07 4.38
CA SER A 100 16.99 10.90 4.94
C SER A 100 17.87 9.68 5.21
N TYR A 101 19.11 9.65 4.69
CA TYR A 101 20.05 8.53 4.78
C TYR A 101 21.31 8.84 5.62
N ILE A 102 21.45 10.08 6.11
CA ILE A 102 22.53 10.48 7.01
C ILE A 102 22.42 9.66 8.32
N GLY A 103 23.55 9.12 8.78
CA GLY A 103 23.60 8.24 9.97
C GLY A 103 22.94 6.86 9.81
N ARG A 104 22.37 6.53 8.64
CA ARG A 104 21.61 5.27 8.42
C ARG A 104 22.26 4.30 7.43
N THR A 105 23.14 4.78 6.56
CA THR A 105 23.76 3.99 5.47
C THR A 105 25.24 3.72 5.67
N SER A 106 25.67 2.46 5.54
CA SER A 106 27.07 2.02 5.69
C SER A 106 27.42 0.82 4.80
N LEU A 107 28.70 0.69 4.41
CA LEU A 107 29.24 -0.43 3.63
C LEU A 107 30.04 -1.40 4.51
N PHE A 108 30.12 -2.67 4.10
CA PHE A 108 30.91 -3.71 4.78
C PHE A 108 32.41 -3.58 4.46
N ILE A 109 33.10 -2.66 5.14
CA ILE A 109 34.49 -2.25 4.84
C ILE A 109 35.47 -3.43 4.68
N ASN A 110 35.33 -4.47 5.51
CA ASN A 110 36.20 -5.67 5.48
C ASN A 110 36.00 -6.55 4.24
N GLU A 111 34.86 -6.42 3.56
CA GLU A 111 34.44 -7.24 2.40
C GLU A 111 34.63 -6.51 1.06
N LEU A 112 35.00 -5.23 1.07
CA LEU A 112 35.36 -4.47 -0.14
C LEU A 112 36.55 -5.11 -0.88
N LYS A 113 37.44 -5.78 -0.16
CA LYS A 113 38.56 -6.56 -0.71
C LYS A 113 38.14 -7.84 -1.46
N HIS A 114 36.87 -8.23 -1.31
CA HIS A 114 36.23 -9.36 -1.99
C HIS A 114 35.18 -8.88 -3.01
N GLY A 115 35.22 -7.61 -3.43
CA GLY A 115 34.28 -7.04 -4.40
C GLY A 115 32.86 -6.80 -3.88
N ASN A 116 32.59 -7.08 -2.60
CA ASN A 116 31.25 -6.94 -2.00
C ASN A 116 31.02 -5.50 -1.53
N ILE A 117 30.10 -4.80 -2.21
CA ILE A 117 29.76 -3.39 -1.96
C ILE A 117 28.33 -3.25 -1.42
N SER A 118 27.79 -4.30 -0.81
CA SER A 118 26.43 -4.34 -0.25
C SER A 118 26.21 -3.23 0.77
N LEU A 119 25.04 -2.59 0.72
CA LEU A 119 24.70 -1.48 1.59
C LEU A 119 23.84 -1.95 2.76
N LYS A 120 24.28 -1.71 3.99
CA LYS A 120 23.38 -1.74 5.15
C LYS A 120 22.62 -0.41 5.23
N LEU A 121 21.29 -0.49 5.26
CA LEU A 121 20.38 0.61 5.57
C LEU A 121 19.68 0.33 6.90
N SER A 122 19.75 1.28 7.83
CA SER A 122 19.32 1.07 9.22
C SER A 122 18.00 1.79 9.55
N LYS A 123 17.14 1.17 10.35
CA LYS A 123 15.80 1.66 10.75
C LYS A 123 14.93 2.08 9.56
N VAL A 124 14.52 1.13 8.73
CA VAL A 124 13.77 1.32 7.48
C VAL A 124 12.46 2.09 7.68
N LYS A 125 12.10 2.93 6.70
CA LYS A 125 10.91 3.78 6.64
C LYS A 125 10.13 3.50 5.35
N LEU A 126 8.83 3.79 5.33
CA LEU A 126 7.95 3.65 4.15
C LEU A 126 8.52 4.33 2.89
N SER A 127 9.15 5.50 3.03
CA SER A 127 9.79 6.27 1.96
C SER A 127 11.14 5.71 1.48
N ASP A 128 11.75 4.76 2.20
CA ASP A 128 12.96 4.09 1.71
C ASP A 128 12.64 3.03 0.64
N GLY A 129 11.37 2.68 0.42
CA GLY A 129 10.97 1.82 -0.70
C GLY A 129 11.25 2.46 -2.05
N GLY A 130 11.71 1.65 -3.02
CA GLY A 130 12.10 2.10 -4.36
C GLY A 130 13.30 1.34 -4.93
N THR A 131 13.75 1.77 -6.11
CA THR A 131 14.89 1.14 -6.83
C THR A 131 16.19 1.89 -6.56
N TYR A 132 17.13 1.18 -5.96
CA TYR A 132 18.50 1.64 -5.74
C TYR A 132 19.42 1.15 -6.86
N HIS A 133 20.49 1.90 -7.15
CA HIS A 133 21.58 1.45 -8.00
C HIS A 133 22.91 1.49 -7.25
N CYS A 134 23.65 0.39 -7.30
CA CYS A 134 25.06 0.33 -6.91
C CYS A 134 25.94 0.53 -8.15
N PHE A 135 26.98 1.36 -8.04
CA PHE A 135 27.83 1.74 -9.16
C PHE A 135 29.31 1.86 -8.75
N ILE A 136 30.20 1.39 -9.63
CA ILE A 136 31.66 1.51 -9.48
C ILE A 136 32.21 2.26 -10.71
N PRO A 137 32.40 3.60 -10.63
CA PRO A 137 32.78 4.42 -11.78
C PRO A 137 34.11 4.01 -12.45
N LYS A 138 35.07 3.48 -11.68
CA LYS A 138 36.38 3.03 -12.22
C LYS A 138 36.26 1.87 -13.21
N LEU A 139 35.23 1.03 -13.07
CA LEU A 139 35.01 -0.17 -13.89
C LEU A 139 33.85 0.01 -14.90
N ASP A 140 33.13 1.14 -14.81
CA ASP A 140 31.83 1.39 -15.43
C ASP A 140 30.82 0.24 -15.25
N LYS A 141 30.71 -0.27 -14.02
CA LYS A 141 29.81 -1.37 -13.66
C LYS A 141 28.69 -0.88 -12.75
N ARG A 142 27.43 -1.14 -13.13
CA ARG A 142 26.21 -0.79 -12.38
C ARG A 142 25.33 -2.02 -12.19
N SER A 143 24.65 -2.11 -11.05
CA SER A 143 23.55 -3.04 -10.80
C SER A 143 22.39 -2.34 -10.10
N SER A 144 21.24 -3.01 -9.99
CA SER A 144 20.00 -2.47 -9.44
C SER A 144 19.45 -3.35 -8.32
N VAL A 145 18.78 -2.74 -7.34
CA VAL A 145 18.12 -3.42 -6.22
C VAL A 145 16.76 -2.77 -5.95
N GLU A 146 15.66 -3.49 -6.11
CA GLU A 146 14.33 -3.03 -5.65
C GLU A 146 14.18 -3.35 -4.15
N LEU A 147 13.86 -2.33 -3.34
CA LEU A 147 13.47 -2.49 -1.94
C LEU A 147 11.95 -2.28 -1.80
N VAL A 148 11.25 -3.32 -1.41
CA VAL A 148 9.83 -3.28 -1.03
C VAL A 148 9.76 -3.16 0.50
N VAL A 149 9.30 -2.00 0.98
CA VAL A 149 9.05 -1.82 2.42
C VAL A 149 7.66 -2.35 2.75
N ALA A 150 7.57 -3.14 3.82
CA ALA A 150 6.34 -3.74 4.31
C ALA A 150 5.96 -3.15 5.69
N SER A 151 4.67 -3.06 5.97
CA SER A 151 4.20 -2.73 7.32
C SER A 151 4.31 -3.94 8.26
N GLY A 152 4.63 -3.69 9.54
CA GLY A 152 4.49 -4.65 10.64
C GLY A 152 3.13 -4.58 11.35
N ALA A 153 2.29 -3.58 11.03
CA ALA A 153 1.05 -3.27 11.73
C ALA A 153 -0.22 -3.88 11.09
N ALA A 154 -0.07 -4.74 10.07
CA ALA A 154 -1.17 -5.33 9.31
C ALA A 154 -2.09 -6.20 10.19
N SER A 155 -3.30 -5.70 10.46
CA SER A 155 -4.30 -6.33 11.32
C SER A 155 -4.96 -7.54 10.65
N SER A 156 -5.49 -8.48 11.44
CA SER A 156 -6.49 -9.40 10.92
C SER A 156 -7.71 -8.63 10.40
N PRO A 157 -8.37 -9.08 9.32
CA PRO A 157 -9.64 -8.52 8.90
C PRO A 157 -10.76 -8.76 9.92
N VAL A 158 -11.68 -7.82 10.03
CA VAL A 158 -12.90 -7.94 10.84
C VAL A 158 -14.10 -7.99 9.89
N ILE A 159 -14.92 -9.03 10.00
CA ILE A 159 -16.15 -9.16 9.21
C ILE A 159 -17.36 -8.75 10.05
N SER A 160 -18.18 -7.85 9.50
CA SER A 160 -19.44 -7.38 10.09
C SER A 160 -20.62 -7.57 9.15
N LEU A 161 -21.82 -7.72 9.73
CA LEU A 161 -23.08 -7.83 8.99
C LEU A 161 -23.62 -6.43 8.69
N SER A 162 -23.48 -5.97 7.44
CA SER A 162 -23.91 -4.62 7.03
C SER A 162 -25.38 -4.52 6.63
N GLY A 163 -26.08 -5.64 6.38
CA GLY A 163 -27.51 -5.63 6.06
C GLY A 163 -28.05 -6.96 5.54
N THR A 164 -29.35 -6.99 5.26
CA THR A 164 -30.08 -8.16 4.73
C THR A 164 -31.11 -7.73 3.69
N ASP A 165 -31.11 -8.34 2.52
CA ASP A 165 -32.20 -8.21 1.52
C ASP A 165 -33.24 -9.32 1.77
N SER A 166 -34.29 -8.96 2.49
CA SER A 166 -35.41 -9.85 2.80
C SER A 166 -36.21 -10.34 1.58
N ASN A 167 -36.08 -9.70 0.41
CA ASN A 167 -36.76 -10.15 -0.82
C ASN A 167 -36.00 -11.31 -1.48
N ARG A 168 -34.66 -11.29 -1.43
CA ARG A 168 -33.80 -12.35 -1.97
C ARG A 168 -33.37 -13.38 -0.92
N GLY A 169 -33.51 -13.08 0.37
CA GLY A 169 -32.92 -13.88 1.43
C GLY A 169 -31.39 -13.79 1.41
N ALA A 170 -30.85 -12.64 1.03
CA ALA A 170 -29.42 -12.40 0.88
C ALA A 170 -28.87 -11.55 2.04
N VAL A 171 -27.61 -11.76 2.40
CA VAL A 171 -26.91 -11.06 3.49
C VAL A 171 -25.77 -10.24 2.90
N VAL A 172 -25.63 -8.99 3.35
CA VAL A 172 -24.51 -8.12 2.99
C VAL A 172 -23.48 -8.16 4.09
N LEU A 173 -22.29 -8.66 3.77
CA LEU A 173 -21.12 -8.68 4.66
C LEU A 173 -20.17 -7.56 4.25
N GLU A 174 -19.54 -6.95 5.25
CA GLU A 174 -18.45 -5.98 5.10
C GLU A 174 -17.22 -6.50 5.83
N CYS A 175 -16.04 -6.34 5.23
CA CYS A 175 -14.77 -6.76 5.78
C CYS A 175 -13.81 -5.57 5.82
N GLU A 176 -13.31 -5.23 7.00
CA GLU A 176 -12.40 -4.10 7.21
C GLU A 176 -11.04 -4.58 7.77
N SER A 177 -9.93 -4.03 7.28
CA SER A 177 -8.58 -4.35 7.78
C SER A 177 -7.63 -3.15 7.69
N LYS A 178 -6.66 -3.06 8.61
CA LYS A 178 -5.89 -1.83 8.90
C LYS A 178 -4.38 -2.06 8.94
N GLY A 179 -3.63 -0.97 8.76
CA GLY A 179 -2.19 -0.94 8.99
C GLY A 179 -1.34 -1.56 7.88
N TRP A 180 -1.85 -1.67 6.65
CA TRP A 180 -1.14 -2.30 5.53
C TRP A 180 -0.19 -1.32 4.82
N TYR A 181 0.96 -1.82 4.35
CA TYR A 181 1.76 -1.14 3.35
C TYR A 181 2.62 -2.17 2.61
N PRO A 182 2.71 -2.14 1.26
CA PRO A 182 1.95 -1.30 0.31
C PRO A 182 0.43 -1.57 0.34
N GLU A 183 -0.31 -1.04 -0.64
CA GLU A 183 -1.74 -1.33 -0.80
C GLU A 183 -1.98 -2.85 -0.99
N PRO A 184 -2.90 -3.49 -0.23
CA PRO A 184 -3.17 -4.92 -0.32
C PRO A 184 -4.35 -5.27 -1.24
N GLU A 185 -4.43 -6.53 -1.66
CA GLU A 185 -5.60 -7.12 -2.32
C GLU A 185 -6.58 -7.65 -1.26
N VAL A 186 -7.88 -7.45 -1.44
CA VAL A 186 -8.95 -8.05 -0.61
C VAL A 186 -9.75 -9.04 -1.43
N LEU A 187 -9.89 -10.26 -0.92
CA LEU A 187 -10.55 -11.38 -1.56
C LEU A 187 -11.62 -11.96 -0.63
N TRP A 188 -12.77 -12.32 -1.20
CA TRP A 188 -13.82 -13.06 -0.51
C TRP A 188 -13.86 -14.51 -1.01
N LEU A 189 -14.02 -15.45 -0.08
CA LEU A 189 -14.05 -16.88 -0.33
C LEU A 189 -15.32 -17.49 0.29
N ASP A 190 -15.92 -18.48 -0.36
CA ASP A 190 -16.90 -19.36 0.27
C ASP A 190 -16.24 -20.42 1.17
N GLY A 191 -17.04 -21.16 1.93
CA GLY A 191 -16.58 -22.20 2.86
C GLY A 191 -15.93 -23.41 2.18
N GLU A 192 -16.01 -23.51 0.86
CA GLU A 192 -15.28 -24.47 0.02
C GLU A 192 -13.96 -23.89 -0.56
N GLY A 193 -13.69 -22.59 -0.35
CA GLY A 193 -12.47 -21.90 -0.74
C GLY A 193 -12.49 -21.24 -2.13
N ASN A 194 -13.66 -21.12 -2.76
CA ASN A 194 -13.80 -20.50 -4.08
C ASN A 194 -14.00 -18.98 -3.98
N LEU A 195 -13.44 -18.24 -4.94
CA LEU A 195 -13.58 -16.78 -5.01
C LEU A 195 -15.04 -16.36 -5.25
N LEU A 196 -15.50 -15.41 -4.43
CA LEU A 196 -16.80 -14.77 -4.54
C LEU A 196 -16.70 -13.43 -5.27
N SER A 197 -17.72 -13.11 -6.06
CA SER A 197 -17.84 -11.81 -6.73
C SER A 197 -18.30 -10.75 -5.73
N ALA A 198 -17.37 -9.90 -5.30
CA ALA A 198 -17.61 -8.81 -4.36
C ALA A 198 -17.70 -7.44 -5.08
N GLY A 199 -18.07 -6.40 -4.34
CA GLY A 199 -17.95 -5.02 -4.81
C GLY A 199 -16.49 -4.58 -4.97
N PRO A 200 -16.23 -3.37 -5.53
CA PRO A 200 -14.90 -2.78 -5.49
C PRO A 200 -14.41 -2.67 -4.04
N THR A 201 -13.09 -2.82 -3.84
CA THR A 201 -12.48 -2.57 -2.54
C THR A 201 -12.29 -1.07 -2.36
N GLU A 202 -12.75 -0.54 -1.23
CA GLU A 202 -12.52 0.84 -0.82
C GLU A 202 -11.19 0.91 -0.06
N THR A 203 -10.25 1.73 -0.53
CA THR A 203 -8.93 1.87 0.09
C THR A 203 -8.70 3.31 0.56
N VAL A 204 -8.30 3.46 1.83
CA VAL A 204 -8.10 4.76 2.49
C VAL A 204 -6.71 4.76 3.11
N ARG A 205 -5.89 5.75 2.74
CA ARG A 205 -4.55 5.96 3.31
C ARG A 205 -4.65 6.86 4.53
N GLY A 206 -4.15 6.39 5.67
CA GLY A 206 -4.17 7.09 6.95
C GLY A 206 -3.06 8.16 7.08
N PRO A 207 -3.10 8.95 8.16
CA PRO A 207 -2.05 9.94 8.48
C PRO A 207 -0.72 9.29 8.90
N ASP A 208 -0.72 7.97 9.09
CA ASP A 208 0.44 7.09 9.31
C ASP A 208 1.06 6.56 8.00
N ASP A 209 0.57 7.03 6.84
CA ASP A 209 0.90 6.54 5.50
C ASP A 209 0.50 5.06 5.22
N LEU A 210 -0.27 4.42 6.14
CA LEU A 210 -0.72 3.04 6.00
C LEU A 210 -2.13 2.96 5.39
N TYR A 211 -2.42 1.83 4.75
CA TYR A 211 -3.70 1.54 4.13
C TYR A 211 -4.66 0.87 5.11
N THR A 212 -5.86 1.43 5.19
CA THR A 212 -7.09 0.77 5.64
C THR A 212 -7.87 0.35 4.41
N VAL A 213 -8.39 -0.87 4.40
CA VAL A 213 -9.17 -1.42 3.28
C VAL A 213 -10.52 -1.94 3.78
N SER A 214 -11.58 -1.64 3.04
CA SER A 214 -12.91 -2.21 3.23
C SER A 214 -13.41 -2.88 1.95
N SER A 215 -14.10 -4.01 2.06
CA SER A 215 -14.75 -4.69 0.94
C SER A 215 -16.12 -5.22 1.35
N ARG A 216 -17.09 -5.13 0.43
CA ARG A 216 -18.50 -5.51 0.65
C ARG A 216 -18.90 -6.62 -0.31
N VAL A 217 -19.53 -7.68 0.20
CA VAL A 217 -20.06 -8.80 -0.59
C VAL A 217 -21.50 -9.11 -0.21
N THR A 218 -22.32 -9.47 -1.21
CA THR A 218 -23.68 -9.94 -1.00
C THR A 218 -23.72 -11.45 -1.22
N VAL A 219 -24.13 -12.20 -0.21
CA VAL A 219 -24.15 -13.67 -0.21
C VAL A 219 -25.56 -14.22 -0.02
N GLU A 220 -25.89 -15.27 -0.76
CA GLU A 220 -27.13 -16.04 -0.64
C GLU A 220 -26.84 -17.39 0.02
N LYS A 221 -27.87 -18.06 0.57
CA LYS A 221 -27.70 -19.32 1.30
C LYS A 221 -27.05 -20.41 0.44
N ARG A 222 -26.10 -21.16 1.03
CA ARG A 222 -25.42 -22.31 0.42
C ARG A 222 -25.40 -23.52 1.36
N HIS A 223 -24.69 -24.59 0.97
CA HIS A 223 -24.47 -25.76 1.83
C HIS A 223 -23.53 -25.42 3.00
N SER A 224 -22.49 -24.63 2.75
CA SER A 224 -21.69 -23.97 3.76
C SER A 224 -22.08 -22.49 3.85
N ASN A 225 -22.62 -22.05 4.99
CA ASN A 225 -22.83 -20.63 5.30
C ASN A 225 -21.56 -19.98 5.91
N SER A 226 -20.38 -20.53 5.59
CA SER A 226 -19.08 -19.98 6.00
C SER A 226 -18.53 -19.09 4.90
N PHE A 227 -17.98 -17.94 5.28
CA PHE A 227 -17.38 -16.97 4.36
C PHE A 227 -16.07 -16.45 4.96
N THR A 228 -15.01 -16.44 4.15
CA THR A 228 -13.68 -15.98 4.58
C THR A 228 -13.32 -14.72 3.81
N CYS A 229 -12.97 -13.67 4.55
CA CYS A 229 -12.29 -12.51 3.99
C CYS A 229 -10.79 -12.70 4.14
N ARG A 230 -10.05 -12.61 3.03
CA ARG A 230 -8.58 -12.68 2.98
C ARG A 230 -8.04 -11.35 2.46
N VAL A 231 -7.08 -10.79 3.17
CA VAL A 231 -6.31 -9.60 2.77
C VAL A 231 -4.87 -10.05 2.56
N GLN A 232 -4.32 -9.79 1.36
CA GLN A 232 -3.03 -10.34 0.93
C GLN A 232 -2.15 -9.32 0.21
N GLN A 233 -0.84 -9.54 0.24
CA GLN A 233 0.16 -8.77 -0.49
C GLN A 233 1.16 -9.71 -1.17
N ASN A 234 0.99 -9.95 -2.47
CA ASN A 234 1.86 -10.85 -3.24
C ASN A 234 3.33 -10.36 -3.29
N LYS A 235 3.58 -9.05 -3.22
CA LYS A 235 4.94 -8.46 -3.21
C LYS A 235 5.72 -8.69 -1.91
N THR A 236 5.05 -8.93 -0.78
CA THR A 236 5.68 -9.08 0.55
C THR A 236 5.49 -10.47 1.14
N ASN A 237 4.68 -11.32 0.47
CA ASN A 237 4.17 -12.60 0.97
C ASN A 237 3.42 -12.50 2.31
N GLN A 238 2.85 -11.33 2.63
CA GLN A 238 1.96 -11.18 3.78
C GLN A 238 0.52 -11.59 3.43
N THR A 239 -0.16 -12.24 4.36
CA THR A 239 -1.59 -12.57 4.26
C THR A 239 -2.22 -12.61 5.65
N ARG A 240 -3.46 -12.13 5.75
CA ARG A 240 -4.33 -12.22 6.92
C ARG A 240 -5.71 -12.64 6.47
N GLU A 241 -6.38 -13.52 7.20
CA GLU A 241 -7.74 -13.92 6.87
C GLU A 241 -8.58 -14.15 8.13
N THR A 242 -9.90 -14.11 7.98
CA THR A 242 -10.86 -14.35 9.05
C THR A 242 -12.13 -14.94 8.45
N GLU A 243 -12.69 -15.93 9.13
CA GLU A 243 -13.88 -16.68 8.73
C GLU A 243 -15.08 -16.26 9.58
N ILE A 244 -16.24 -16.06 8.96
CA ILE A 244 -17.53 -15.90 9.63
C ILE A 244 -18.51 -17.00 9.21
N ARG A 245 -19.28 -17.54 10.17
CA ARG A 245 -20.40 -18.46 9.90
C ARG A 245 -21.72 -17.74 10.14
N ILE A 246 -22.55 -17.66 9.12
CA ILE A 246 -23.84 -16.95 9.18
C ILE A 246 -24.97 -17.94 9.53
N PRO A 247 -25.72 -17.71 10.63
CA PRO A 247 -26.87 -18.54 10.97
C PRO A 247 -27.96 -18.52 9.88
N ASP A 248 -28.62 -19.65 9.69
CA ASP A 248 -29.67 -19.86 8.70
C ASP A 248 -30.82 -18.83 8.76
N ASP A 249 -31.06 -18.27 9.95
CA ASP A 249 -32.12 -17.29 10.21
C ASP A 249 -31.95 -15.98 9.44
N PHE A 250 -30.72 -15.60 9.06
CA PHE A 250 -30.44 -14.37 8.30
C PHE A 250 -30.78 -14.49 6.80
N PHE A 251 -30.90 -15.72 6.27
CA PHE A 251 -31.22 -15.96 4.85
C PHE A 251 -32.73 -16.17 4.60
N LYS A 252 -33.59 -15.84 5.57
CA LYS A 252 -35.04 -16.01 5.44
C LYS A 252 -35.64 -14.99 4.48
N VAL A 253 -35.96 -15.43 3.26
CA VAL A 253 -36.85 -14.71 2.34
C VAL A 253 -38.16 -14.42 3.05
N GLN A 254 -38.56 -13.15 3.14
CA GLN A 254 -39.84 -12.76 3.71
C GLN A 254 -40.97 -13.02 2.70
N SER A 255 -41.32 -14.31 2.55
CA SER A 255 -42.47 -14.75 1.76
C SER A 255 -43.74 -14.10 2.30
N SER A 256 -44.24 -13.07 1.60
CA SER A 256 -45.56 -12.48 1.79
C SER A 256 -46.60 -13.60 1.68
N SER A 257 -47.05 -14.09 2.83
CA SER A 257 -47.32 -15.53 2.95
C SER A 257 -48.57 -15.93 2.18
N SER A 258 -48.38 -16.75 1.15
CA SER A 258 -49.46 -17.23 0.29
C SER A 258 -50.57 -17.92 1.08
N SER A 259 -50.23 -18.56 2.20
CA SER A 259 -51.18 -19.10 3.18
C SER A 259 -52.23 -18.11 3.69
N VAL A 260 -51.86 -16.84 3.92
CA VAL A 260 -52.80 -15.78 4.36
C VAL A 260 -53.72 -15.37 3.22
N ILE A 261 -53.17 -15.16 2.02
CA ILE A 261 -53.93 -14.77 0.83
C ILE A 261 -54.89 -15.90 0.41
N ILE A 262 -54.42 -17.15 0.40
CA ILE A 262 -55.22 -18.36 0.14
C ILE A 262 -56.28 -18.54 1.23
N GLY A 263 -55.93 -18.36 2.51
CA GLY A 263 -56.90 -18.46 3.62
C GLY A 263 -58.04 -17.45 3.50
N LEU A 264 -57.71 -16.19 3.17
CA LEU A 264 -58.71 -15.15 2.90
C LEU A 264 -59.55 -15.47 1.65
N ALA A 265 -58.94 -15.92 0.55
CA ALA A 265 -59.64 -16.28 -0.67
C ALA A 265 -60.60 -17.48 -0.47
N VAL A 266 -60.17 -18.52 0.24
CA VAL A 266 -61.01 -19.68 0.61
C VAL A 266 -62.15 -19.25 1.53
N SER A 267 -61.88 -18.42 2.55
CA SER A 267 -62.92 -17.89 3.42
C SER A 267 -63.95 -17.06 2.65
N LEU A 268 -63.52 -16.23 1.70
CA LEU A 268 -64.40 -15.42 0.87
C LEU A 268 -65.27 -16.30 -0.05
N ALA A 269 -64.68 -17.34 -0.66
CA ALA A 269 -65.39 -18.30 -1.50
C ALA A 269 -66.47 -19.07 -0.70
N VAL A 270 -66.15 -19.53 0.51
CA VAL A 270 -67.12 -20.18 1.42
C VAL A 270 -68.25 -19.22 1.78
N CYS A 271 -67.96 -17.96 2.11
CA CYS A 271 -68.99 -16.95 2.37
C CYS A 271 -69.91 -16.74 1.16
N ILE A 272 -69.36 -16.67 -0.06
CA ILE A 272 -70.15 -16.53 -1.30
C ILE A 272 -71.06 -17.75 -1.51
N VAL A 273 -70.56 -18.97 -1.32
CA VAL A 273 -71.37 -20.20 -1.44
C VAL A 273 -72.50 -20.24 -0.41
N VAL A 274 -72.25 -19.82 0.83
CA VAL A 274 -73.29 -19.71 1.87
C VAL A 274 -74.33 -18.65 1.50
N ILE A 275 -73.92 -17.47 1.02
CA ILE A 275 -74.84 -16.41 0.59
C ILE A 275 -75.72 -16.87 -0.59
N LEU A 276 -75.13 -17.50 -1.61
CA LEU A 276 -75.87 -18.04 -2.76
C LEU A 276 -76.85 -19.13 -2.33
N SER A 277 -76.46 -20.00 -1.39
CA SER A 277 -77.33 -21.03 -0.83
C SER A 277 -78.51 -20.44 -0.04
N LEU A 278 -78.26 -19.42 0.78
CA LEU A 278 -79.31 -18.70 1.52
C LEU A 278 -80.27 -17.96 0.58
N VAL A 279 -79.76 -17.30 -0.46
CA VAL A 279 -80.58 -16.66 -1.51
C VAL A 279 -81.44 -17.68 -2.22
N PHE A 280 -80.89 -18.83 -2.62
CA PHE A 280 -81.64 -19.92 -3.25
C PHE A 280 -82.74 -20.49 -2.33
N CYS A 281 -82.43 -20.73 -1.06
CA CYS A 281 -83.42 -21.16 -0.06
C CYS A 281 -84.55 -20.14 0.13
N LEU A 282 -84.23 -18.83 0.17
CA LEU A 282 -85.22 -17.76 0.26
C LEU A 282 -86.06 -17.62 -1.02
N TRP A 283 -85.47 -17.87 -2.19
CA TRP A 283 -86.18 -17.86 -3.48
C TRP A 283 -87.16 -19.03 -3.59
N LYS A 284 -86.74 -20.25 -3.21
CA LYS A 284 -87.62 -21.42 -3.12
C LYS A 284 -88.76 -21.18 -2.12
N LYS A 285 -88.45 -20.69 -0.91
CA LYS A 285 -89.44 -20.35 0.13
C LYS A 285 -90.39 -19.20 -0.26
N ARG A 286 -90.06 -18.41 -1.29
CA ARG A 286 -91.00 -17.49 -1.94
C ARG A 286 -91.91 -18.20 -2.95
N GLN A 287 -91.40 -19.10 -3.78
CA GLN A 287 -92.26 -19.89 -4.71
C GLN A 287 -93.30 -20.73 -3.97
N ASP A 288 -92.94 -21.35 -2.85
CA ASP A 288 -93.88 -22.14 -2.05
C ASP A 288 -95.04 -21.26 -1.50
N LYS A 289 -94.76 -20.00 -1.16
CA LYS A 289 -95.79 -19.02 -0.73
C LYS A 289 -96.70 -18.54 -1.85
N THR A 290 -96.31 -18.67 -3.13
CA THR A 290 -97.16 -18.29 -4.28
C THR A 290 -98.13 -19.41 -4.68
N LYS A 291 -98.15 -20.54 -3.96
CA LYS A 291 -99.07 -21.67 -4.21
C LYS A 291 -100.13 -21.90 -3.11
N GLN A 292 -100.20 -21.02 -2.11
CA GLN A 292 -101.20 -21.10 -1.03
C GLN A 292 -101.95 -19.77 -0.89
N ASN A 293 -102.69 -19.38 -1.94
CA ASN A 293 -103.58 -18.22 -1.90
C ASN A 293 -104.84 -18.43 -2.77
N ASP A 294 -105.36 -19.66 -2.77
CA ASP A 294 -106.69 -20.01 -3.27
C ASP A 294 -107.33 -21.03 -2.31
N SER A 295 -108.66 -21.07 -2.27
CA SER A 295 -109.51 -21.87 -1.38
C SER A 295 -109.27 -21.71 0.13
N THR A 296 -109.91 -20.71 0.73
CA THR A 296 -110.35 -20.77 2.14
C THR A 296 -111.65 -19.97 2.31
N ARG A 297 -112.81 -20.64 2.23
CA ARG A 297 -114.11 -20.01 2.50
C ARG A 297 -115.20 -21.00 2.95
N ASN A 298 -115.41 -21.10 4.27
CA ASN A 298 -116.68 -21.17 5.02
C ASN A 298 -116.64 -22.13 6.23
N LYS A 299 -117.35 -21.75 7.32
CA LYS A 299 -117.76 -22.51 8.53
C LYS A 299 -116.59 -23.04 9.39
N THR A 300 -116.33 -22.60 10.63
CA THR A 300 -117.18 -22.24 11.80
C THR A 300 -117.85 -23.44 12.49
N GLU A 301 -117.77 -23.43 13.83
CA GLU A 301 -118.50 -24.23 14.85
C GLU A 301 -117.87 -25.55 15.34
N GLY A 302 -118.14 -25.88 16.61
CA GLY A 302 -117.81 -27.14 17.27
C GLY A 302 -116.64 -27.09 18.27
N GLY A 303 -116.84 -27.66 19.45
CA GLY A 303 -115.82 -27.98 20.46
C GLY A 303 -116.28 -29.15 21.33
N GLY A 304 -115.40 -29.71 22.18
CA GLY A 304 -115.76 -30.76 23.14
C GLY A 304 -114.71 -31.86 23.36
N GLU A 305 -114.21 -31.93 24.59
CA GLU A 305 -113.94 -33.13 25.41
C GLU A 305 -113.12 -34.33 24.84
N GLU A 306 -111.83 -34.32 25.20
CA GLU A 306 -111.08 -35.36 25.95
C GLU A 306 -111.41 -36.88 25.82
N MET A 307 -110.37 -37.69 25.55
CA MET A 307 -110.18 -39.04 26.13
C MET A 307 -108.68 -39.44 26.16
N THR A 308 -108.31 -40.46 26.95
CA THR A 308 -106.93 -40.71 27.45
C THR A 308 -106.21 -41.96 26.84
N PRO A 309 -105.24 -42.68 27.46
CA PRO A 309 -103.79 -42.50 27.17
C PRO A 309 -102.95 -43.81 26.95
N MET A 310 -101.61 -43.70 26.99
CA MET A 310 -100.59 -44.79 27.00
C MET A 310 -100.46 -45.58 25.66
N ARG A 311 -99.40 -46.34 25.35
CA ARG A 311 -98.17 -46.87 26.03
C ARG A 311 -97.08 -47.11 24.93
N GLU A 312 -95.81 -47.53 25.12
CA GLU A 312 -95.00 -48.01 26.27
C GLU A 312 -93.49 -47.65 26.05
N THR A 313 -92.58 -48.35 26.74
CA THR A 313 -91.11 -48.22 26.89
C THR A 313 -90.36 -49.52 26.53
N VAL A 314 -89.04 -49.44 26.26
CA VAL A 314 -87.97 -50.46 26.56
C VAL A 314 -86.65 -49.66 26.70
N ASP A 315 -86.10 -49.44 27.90
CA ASP A 315 -85.09 -50.23 28.65
C ASP A 315 -83.69 -50.34 28.00
N GLY A 316 -82.56 -50.27 28.71
CA GLY A 316 -82.29 -50.09 30.15
C GLY A 316 -80.76 -50.06 30.39
N ASN A 317 -80.17 -50.35 31.56
CA ASN A 317 -80.72 -50.57 32.91
C ASN A 317 -79.59 -50.44 33.96
N THR A 318 -79.83 -49.72 35.08
CA THR A 318 -79.28 -49.85 36.47
C THR A 318 -77.80 -50.22 36.78
N ASN A 319 -77.19 -49.96 37.95
CA ASN A 319 -77.74 -49.96 39.33
C ASN A 319 -77.13 -48.93 40.30
N HIS A 320 -77.86 -48.74 41.41
CA HIS A 320 -77.54 -47.92 42.60
C HIS A 320 -77.02 -48.86 43.74
N PRO A 321 -77.00 -48.57 45.07
CA PRO A 321 -77.55 -47.44 45.84
C PRO A 321 -76.61 -46.77 46.88
N GLN A 322 -77.14 -45.80 47.62
CA GLN A 322 -76.52 -45.18 48.79
C GLN A 322 -76.79 -45.95 50.09
N SER A 323 -75.80 -45.99 50.99
CA SER A 323 -75.89 -45.59 52.42
C SER A 323 -74.46 -45.65 53.00
N GLY A 324 -74.07 -44.98 54.08
CA GLY A 324 -74.78 -44.08 54.99
C GLY A 324 -74.10 -44.14 56.36
N GLY A 325 -73.34 -43.12 56.76
CA GLY A 325 -72.53 -43.19 57.99
C GLY A 325 -71.81 -41.87 58.34
N ARG A 326 -71.50 -41.69 59.63
CA ARG A 326 -70.83 -40.49 60.16
C ARG A 326 -69.31 -40.73 60.22
N GLY A 327 -68.51 -39.74 59.85
CA GLY A 327 -67.05 -39.77 60.03
C GLY A 327 -66.41 -38.44 59.62
N ALA A 328 -65.57 -37.87 60.48
CA ALA A 328 -64.99 -36.54 60.24
C ALA A 328 -63.79 -36.60 59.29
N ALA A 329 -63.75 -35.68 58.32
CA ALA A 329 -62.54 -35.28 57.61
C ALA A 329 -62.66 -33.79 57.22
N ALA A 330 -61.57 -33.03 57.33
CA ALA A 330 -61.57 -31.60 57.03
C ALA A 330 -61.04 -31.32 55.62
N SER A 331 -61.75 -30.49 54.86
CA SER A 331 -61.30 -29.97 53.56
C SER A 331 -61.65 -28.48 53.44
N ARG A 332 -60.63 -27.61 53.55
CA ARG A 332 -60.78 -26.18 53.27
C ARG A 332 -60.89 -25.96 51.77
N SER A 333 -61.90 -25.21 51.32
CA SER A 333 -61.97 -24.66 49.97
C SER A 333 -60.80 -23.68 49.73
N SER A 334 -59.97 -23.94 48.72
CA SER A 334 -58.82 -23.09 48.40
C SER A 334 -59.23 -21.87 47.56
N PHE A 335 -59.10 -20.68 48.15
CA PHE A 335 -58.84 -19.48 47.34
C PHE A 335 -57.44 -19.61 46.70
N PRO A 336 -57.23 -19.14 45.46
CA PRO A 336 -55.91 -19.16 44.83
C PRO A 336 -54.95 -18.21 45.58
N PRO A 337 -53.83 -18.68 46.14
CA PRO A 337 -52.91 -17.81 46.85
C PRO A 337 -52.12 -16.93 45.87
N TRP A 338 -52.15 -15.62 46.11
CA TRP A 338 -51.11 -14.70 45.68
C TRP A 338 -49.75 -15.31 46.04
N ARG A 339 -48.79 -15.37 45.11
CA ARG A 339 -47.53 -16.08 45.33
C ARG A 339 -46.68 -15.38 46.40
N ILE A 340 -46.82 -15.83 47.65
CA ILE A 340 -45.89 -15.48 48.74
C ILE A 340 -44.50 -15.97 48.32
N ILE A 341 -43.61 -15.03 47.98
CA ILE A 341 -42.18 -15.31 47.84
C ILE A 341 -41.72 -15.75 49.23
N SER A 342 -41.15 -16.95 49.34
CA SER A 342 -40.63 -17.43 50.63
C SER A 342 -39.60 -16.45 51.17
N THR A 343 -39.59 -16.21 52.49
CA THR A 343 -38.67 -15.26 53.14
C THR A 343 -37.21 -15.52 52.77
N GLN A 344 -36.83 -16.80 52.65
CA GLN A 344 -35.53 -17.25 52.14
C GLN A 344 -35.24 -16.78 50.70
N LYS A 345 -36.22 -16.83 49.79
CA LYS A 345 -36.07 -16.34 48.41
C LYS A 345 -36.08 -14.82 48.32
N LEU A 346 -36.77 -14.13 49.25
CA LEU A 346 -36.70 -12.67 49.37
C LEU A 346 -35.31 -12.23 49.86
N GLN A 347 -34.76 -12.88 50.90
CA GLN A 347 -33.39 -12.65 51.39
C GLN A 347 -32.33 -12.96 50.33
N GLU A 348 -32.52 -14.02 49.53
CA GLU A 348 -31.63 -14.36 48.42
C GLU A 348 -31.64 -13.30 47.30
N LEU A 349 -32.82 -12.77 46.96
CA LEU A 349 -32.93 -11.63 46.03
C LEU A 349 -32.27 -10.38 46.61
N GLN A 350 -32.51 -10.07 47.89
CA GLN A 350 -31.99 -8.88 48.54
C GLN A 350 -30.45 -8.89 48.65
N ARG A 351 -29.83 -10.05 48.94
CA ARG A 351 -28.36 -10.20 48.87
C ARG A 351 -27.82 -10.02 47.45
N ARG A 352 -28.55 -10.47 46.42
CA ARG A 352 -28.15 -10.25 45.01
C ARG A 352 -28.27 -8.78 44.62
N THR A 353 -29.30 -8.07 45.08
CA THR A 353 -29.44 -6.62 44.88
C THR A 353 -28.25 -5.87 45.49
N GLN A 354 -27.89 -6.15 46.75
CA GLN A 354 -26.74 -5.52 47.40
C GLN A 354 -25.42 -5.83 46.67
N SER A 355 -25.19 -7.09 46.26
CA SER A 355 -24.01 -7.47 45.48
C SER A 355 -23.91 -6.72 44.14
N LEU A 356 -25.05 -6.50 43.47
CA LEU A 356 -25.10 -5.73 42.22
C LEU A 356 -24.94 -4.22 42.43
N GLU A 357 -25.38 -3.68 43.57
CA GLU A 357 -25.17 -2.29 43.97
C GLU A 357 -23.69 -2.02 44.29
N GLU A 358 -23.00 -2.95 44.96
CA GLU A 358 -21.55 -2.89 45.21
C GLU A 358 -20.72 -3.02 43.91
N GLU A 359 -21.08 -3.95 43.01
CA GLU A 359 -20.47 -4.05 41.67
C GLU A 359 -20.70 -2.77 40.84
N LEU A 360 -21.91 -2.20 40.86
CA LEU A 360 -22.26 -0.98 40.15
C LEU A 360 -21.48 0.23 40.67
N GLN A 361 -21.34 0.39 41.98
CA GLN A 361 -20.55 1.46 42.59
C GLN A 361 -19.06 1.30 42.23
N THR A 362 -18.52 0.09 42.29
CA THR A 362 -17.14 -0.21 41.87
C THR A 362 -16.92 0.14 40.39
N LYS A 363 -17.87 -0.20 39.51
CA LYS A 363 -17.82 0.14 38.08
C LYS A 363 -17.97 1.64 37.82
N LYS A 364 -18.75 2.34 38.63
CA LYS A 364 -18.87 3.81 38.57
C LYS A 364 -17.53 4.48 38.88
N GLU A 365 -16.82 4.04 39.92
CA GLU A 365 -15.50 4.55 40.27
C GLU A 365 -14.44 4.25 39.19
N GLU A 366 -14.51 3.07 38.55
CA GLU A 366 -13.67 2.73 37.39
C GLU A 366 -13.93 3.68 36.20
N VAL A 367 -15.19 4.03 35.93
CA VAL A 367 -15.58 4.98 34.88
C VAL A 367 -15.16 6.41 35.23
N GLU A 368 -15.34 6.85 36.47
CA GLU A 368 -14.87 8.18 36.93
C GLU A 368 -13.34 8.30 36.91
N GLY A 369 -12.60 7.20 37.13
CA GLY A 369 -11.15 7.13 36.91
C GLY A 369 -10.77 7.30 35.45
N LYS A 370 -11.36 6.49 34.56
CA LYS A 370 -11.12 6.57 33.11
C LYS A 370 -11.52 7.92 32.50
N GLN A 371 -12.57 8.57 33.01
CA GLN A 371 -12.97 9.90 32.57
C GLN A 371 -11.89 10.96 32.88
N LYS A 372 -11.18 10.85 34.02
CA LYS A 372 -10.06 11.74 34.37
C LYS A 372 -8.84 11.49 33.48
N GLU A 373 -8.55 10.22 33.17
CA GLU A 373 -7.49 9.85 32.24
C GLU A 373 -7.77 10.37 30.82
N ILE A 374 -9.01 10.26 30.34
CA ILE A 374 -9.45 10.85 29.05
C ILE A 374 -9.29 12.37 29.06
N GLN A 375 -9.69 13.07 30.14
CA GLN A 375 -9.50 14.52 30.24
C GLN A 375 -8.01 14.90 30.19
N GLN A 376 -7.16 14.20 30.95
CA GLN A 376 -5.71 14.44 30.94
C GLN A 376 -5.09 14.24 29.55
N LEU A 377 -5.54 13.22 28.80
CA LEU A 377 -5.10 12.98 27.42
C LEU A 377 -5.61 14.06 26.45
N GLN A 378 -6.82 14.59 26.66
CA GLN A 378 -7.34 15.73 25.88
C GLN A 378 -6.53 17.02 26.15
N ASP A 379 -6.22 17.31 27.41
CA ASP A 379 -5.42 18.47 27.82
C ASP A 379 -3.99 18.39 27.24
N GLN A 380 -3.37 17.19 27.29
CA GLN A 380 -2.06 16.94 26.67
C GLN A 380 -2.09 17.12 25.14
N ASN A 381 -3.13 16.63 24.47
CA ASN A 381 -3.29 16.80 23.02
C ASN A 381 -3.46 18.29 22.66
N HIS A 382 -4.25 19.05 23.42
CA HIS A 382 -4.42 20.49 23.23
C HIS A 382 -3.10 21.27 23.45
N GLN A 383 -2.29 20.89 24.43
CA GLN A 383 -0.95 21.44 24.63
C GLN A 383 -0.04 21.15 23.43
N GLN A 384 -0.02 19.90 22.94
CA GLN A 384 0.77 19.51 21.77
C GLN A 384 0.35 20.26 20.49
N GLN A 385 -0.95 20.45 20.26
CA GLN A 385 -1.46 21.26 19.15
C GLN A 385 -0.98 22.72 19.24
N THR A 386 -1.00 23.30 20.45
CA THR A 386 -0.55 24.68 20.70
C THR A 386 0.95 24.83 20.45
N GLU A 387 1.76 23.86 20.88
CA GLU A 387 3.21 23.85 20.62
C GLU A 387 3.53 23.67 19.12
N LEU A 388 2.79 22.78 18.43
CA LEU A 388 2.92 22.58 16.98
C LEU A 388 2.56 23.85 16.18
N GLN A 389 1.50 24.57 16.57
CA GLN A 389 1.17 25.86 15.97
C GLN A 389 2.29 26.89 16.16
N ARG A 390 2.87 26.98 17.37
CA ARG A 390 4.00 27.87 17.67
C ARG A 390 5.24 27.53 16.83
N LEU A 391 5.60 26.24 16.74
CA LEU A 391 6.74 25.79 15.95
C LEU A 391 6.54 26.05 14.45
N ASN A 392 5.33 25.84 13.92
CA ASN A 392 5.01 26.14 12.53
C ASN A 392 5.13 27.65 12.24
N GLN A 393 4.69 28.52 13.16
CA GLN A 393 4.85 29.97 13.00
C GLN A 393 6.33 30.41 13.05
N GLU A 394 7.16 29.77 13.87
CA GLU A 394 8.61 30.01 13.89
C GLU A 394 9.29 29.53 12.60
N LEU A 395 8.88 28.37 12.07
CA LEU A 395 9.37 27.83 10.80
C LEU A 395 9.04 28.77 9.63
N GLU A 396 7.80 29.28 9.56
CA GLU A 396 7.37 30.23 8.53
C GLU A 396 8.19 31.54 8.58
N ASN A 397 8.46 32.05 9.79
CA ASN A 397 9.28 33.24 9.99
C ASN A 397 10.75 33.01 9.58
N LYS A 398 11.32 31.84 9.91
CA LYS A 398 12.66 31.42 9.46
C LYS A 398 12.74 31.27 7.94
N ASN A 399 11.70 30.73 7.29
CA ASN A 399 11.67 30.63 5.83
C ASN A 399 11.62 32.02 5.17
N LYS A 400 10.76 32.93 5.65
CA LYS A 400 10.72 34.34 5.19
C LYS A 400 12.05 35.08 5.39
N GLN A 401 12.83 34.72 6.41
CA GLN A 401 14.19 35.25 6.61
C GLN A 401 15.19 34.63 5.62
N LEU A 402 15.12 33.32 5.37
CA LEU A 402 15.97 32.62 4.41
C LEU A 402 15.76 33.14 2.98
N GLU A 403 14.52 33.36 2.57
CA GLU A 403 14.15 33.96 1.29
C GLU A 403 14.78 35.35 1.11
N ARG A 404 14.65 36.23 2.11
CA ARG A 404 15.29 37.56 2.09
C ARG A 404 16.82 37.47 1.98
N ASN A 405 17.44 36.57 2.73
CA ASN A 405 18.89 36.35 2.66
C ASN A 405 19.32 35.84 1.27
N GLN A 406 18.55 34.93 0.66
CA GLN A 406 18.82 34.43 -0.68
C GLN A 406 18.65 35.53 -1.75
N THR A 407 17.62 36.38 -1.65
CA THR A 407 17.44 37.54 -2.54
C THR A 407 18.62 38.51 -2.42
N ALA A 408 19.08 38.81 -1.20
CA ALA A 408 20.22 39.69 -0.98
C ALA A 408 21.54 39.10 -1.54
N ALA A 409 21.80 37.81 -1.32
CA ALA A 409 22.96 37.12 -1.86
C ALA A 409 22.95 37.06 -3.40
N ASN A 410 21.78 36.80 -4.00
CA ASN A 410 21.62 36.82 -5.46
C ASN A 410 21.89 38.21 -6.06
N ALA A 411 21.41 39.28 -5.41
CA ALA A 411 21.66 40.66 -5.83
C ALA A 411 23.15 41.05 -5.71
N GLN A 412 23.83 40.64 -4.64
CA GLN A 412 25.28 40.82 -4.49
C GLN A 412 26.07 40.08 -5.59
N LEU A 413 25.72 38.82 -5.87
CA LEU A 413 26.34 38.03 -6.92
C LEU A 413 26.13 38.64 -8.32
N GLN A 414 24.95 39.19 -8.59
CA GLN A 414 24.70 39.92 -9.84
C GLN A 414 25.57 41.19 -9.92
N GLN A 415 25.63 41.99 -8.86
CA GLN A 415 26.48 43.19 -8.83
C GLN A 415 27.97 42.84 -9.03
N GLU A 416 28.45 41.72 -8.49
CA GLU A 416 29.83 41.29 -8.72
C GLU A 416 30.07 40.83 -10.17
N ARG A 417 29.11 40.12 -10.79
CA ARG A 417 29.16 39.78 -12.22
C ARG A 417 29.21 41.02 -13.11
N GLU A 418 28.38 42.02 -12.84
CA GLU A 418 28.38 43.29 -13.58
C GLU A 418 29.71 44.05 -13.43
N ARG A 419 30.32 44.03 -12.23
CA ARG A 419 31.67 44.57 -12.00
C ARG A 419 32.74 43.80 -12.79
N ARG A 420 32.70 42.46 -12.81
CA ARG A 420 33.64 41.63 -13.60
C ARG A 420 33.55 41.94 -15.09
N VAL A 421 32.35 41.97 -15.67
CA VAL A 421 32.16 42.29 -17.11
C VAL A 421 32.56 43.73 -17.44
N ASN A 422 32.40 44.68 -16.51
CA ASN A 422 32.92 46.04 -16.67
C ASN A 422 34.47 46.06 -16.69
N ALA A 423 35.11 45.35 -15.75
CA ALA A 423 36.57 45.24 -15.68
C ALA A 423 37.17 44.51 -16.90
N GLU A 424 36.52 43.46 -17.40
CA GLU A 424 36.91 42.76 -18.64
C GLU A 424 36.89 43.72 -19.85
N ARG A 425 35.85 44.56 -19.97
CA ARG A 425 35.78 45.61 -21.01
C ARG A 425 36.85 46.69 -20.86
N GLU A 426 37.27 47.02 -19.64
CA GLU A 426 38.35 47.96 -19.38
C GLU A 426 39.73 47.35 -19.74
N VAL A 427 39.96 46.09 -19.39
CA VAL A 427 41.17 45.34 -19.77
C VAL A 427 41.31 45.24 -21.28
N GLU A 428 40.24 44.97 -22.03
CA GLU A 428 40.32 44.91 -23.50
C GLU A 428 40.66 46.28 -24.11
N ARG A 429 40.06 47.36 -23.60
CA ARG A 429 40.38 48.74 -24.01
C ARG A 429 41.85 49.09 -23.77
N LEU A 430 42.43 48.63 -22.66
CA LEU A 430 43.85 48.84 -22.34
C LEU A 430 44.77 48.03 -23.25
N LYS A 431 44.39 46.82 -23.67
CA LYS A 431 45.13 46.05 -24.70
C LYS A 431 45.15 46.79 -26.03
N ASP A 432 44.01 47.30 -26.50
CA ASP A 432 43.92 48.03 -27.77
C ASP A 432 44.82 49.28 -27.76
N GLN A 433 44.81 50.06 -26.67
CA GLN A 433 45.70 51.20 -26.50
C GLN A 433 47.18 50.80 -26.47
N THR A 434 47.52 49.68 -25.82
CA THR A 434 48.89 49.14 -25.78
C THR A 434 49.35 48.70 -27.16
N LYS A 435 48.48 48.03 -27.93
CA LYS A 435 48.74 47.59 -29.31
C LYS A 435 48.99 48.77 -30.24
N GLN A 436 48.11 49.78 -30.23
CA GLN A 436 48.28 51.02 -31.00
C GLN A 436 49.59 51.75 -30.64
N SER A 437 49.97 51.75 -29.36
CA SER A 437 51.23 52.33 -28.90
C SER A 437 52.46 51.59 -29.45
N ALA A 438 52.42 50.24 -29.45
CA ALA A 438 53.48 49.41 -30.01
C ALA A 438 53.61 49.55 -31.54
N GLU A 439 52.48 49.59 -32.26
CA GLU A 439 52.44 49.83 -33.71
C GLU A 439 53.00 51.23 -34.06
N THR A 440 52.69 52.25 -33.25
CA THR A 440 53.23 53.62 -33.41
C THR A 440 54.74 53.67 -33.14
N GLN A 441 55.25 52.98 -32.11
CA GLN A 441 56.69 52.90 -31.84
C GLN A 441 57.44 52.13 -32.96
N SER A 442 56.84 51.07 -33.50
CA SER A 442 57.38 50.34 -34.65
C SER A 442 57.41 51.19 -35.92
N SER A 443 56.46 52.11 -36.11
CA SER A 443 56.48 53.05 -37.23
C SER A 443 57.49 54.19 -37.06
N THR A 444 57.91 54.49 -35.83
CA THR A 444 58.85 55.58 -35.52
C THR A 444 60.31 55.10 -35.57
N THR A 445 60.55 53.80 -35.36
CA THR A 445 61.89 53.21 -35.34
C THR A 445 62.28 52.75 -36.75
N GLY A 446 62.79 53.68 -37.56
CA GLY A 446 63.14 53.45 -38.97
C GLY A 446 64.14 52.30 -39.18
N SER A 447 63.84 51.41 -40.13
CA SER A 447 64.69 50.26 -40.44
C SER A 447 66.01 50.70 -41.09
N ILE A 448 67.13 50.34 -40.46
CA ILE A 448 68.48 50.57 -40.98
C ILE A 448 68.90 49.35 -41.79
N ILE A 449 69.19 49.55 -43.07
CA ILE A 449 69.67 48.51 -43.99
C ILE A 449 71.05 48.85 -44.53
N VAL A 450 71.83 47.80 -44.81
CA VAL A 450 73.12 47.92 -45.51
C VAL A 450 72.83 48.18 -46.98
N ASP A 451 73.22 49.35 -47.47
CA ASP A 451 73.00 49.79 -48.85
C ASP A 451 74.11 49.31 -49.79
N GLN A 452 75.36 49.37 -49.32
CA GLN A 452 76.52 48.96 -50.10
C GLN A 452 77.72 48.63 -49.19
N ILE A 453 78.51 47.64 -49.59
CA ILE A 453 79.79 47.27 -48.97
C ILE A 453 80.87 47.43 -50.05
N ASP A 454 82.00 48.04 -49.68
CA ASP A 454 83.19 48.10 -50.55
C ASP A 454 83.76 46.68 -50.79
N PRO A 455 84.00 46.23 -52.04
CA PRO A 455 84.60 44.93 -52.32
C PRO A 455 86.04 44.75 -51.79
N GLN A 456 86.74 45.82 -51.36
CA GLN A 456 87.99 45.72 -50.58
C GLN A 456 87.78 45.73 -49.06
N GLY A 457 86.54 45.80 -48.57
CA GLY A 457 86.18 45.71 -47.15
C GLY A 457 86.50 46.95 -46.29
N LYS A 458 86.89 48.09 -46.89
CA LYS A 458 87.35 49.27 -46.14
C LYS A 458 86.24 50.23 -45.74
N SER A 459 85.03 50.07 -46.28
CA SER A 459 83.87 50.87 -45.84
C SER A 459 82.52 50.16 -46.06
N VAL A 460 81.55 50.56 -45.23
CA VAL A 460 80.16 50.10 -45.28
C VAL A 460 79.22 51.31 -45.27
N ARG A 461 78.25 51.32 -46.19
CA ARG A 461 77.20 52.33 -46.26
C ARG A 461 75.89 51.78 -45.68
N LEU A 462 75.38 52.45 -44.65
CA LEU A 462 74.08 52.18 -44.02
C LEU A 462 73.09 53.28 -44.42
N ARG A 463 71.84 52.91 -44.71
CA ARG A 463 70.74 53.86 -44.93
C ARG A 463 69.55 53.53 -44.03
N ASN A 464 69.02 54.53 -43.35
CA ASN A 464 67.71 54.46 -42.70
C ASN A 464 66.62 54.67 -43.77
N GLN A 465 65.67 53.74 -43.87
CA GLN A 465 64.59 53.80 -44.87
C GLN A 465 63.65 55.00 -44.69
N SER A 466 63.43 55.48 -43.46
CA SER A 466 62.48 56.57 -43.17
C SER A 466 63.01 57.93 -43.63
N ASP A 467 64.20 58.30 -43.17
CA ASP A 467 64.64 59.70 -43.17
C ASP A 467 65.66 60.03 -44.29
N LYS A 468 65.98 59.06 -45.15
CA LYS A 468 67.02 59.10 -46.21
C LYS A 468 68.45 59.38 -45.72
N VAL A 469 68.66 59.60 -44.42
CA VAL A 469 69.98 59.72 -43.80
C VAL A 469 70.82 58.49 -44.13
N THR A 470 72.01 58.75 -44.68
CA THR A 470 72.95 57.72 -45.13
C THR A 470 74.26 57.92 -44.37
N LEU A 471 74.65 56.91 -43.58
CA LEU A 471 75.89 56.87 -42.80
C LEU A 471 76.93 56.05 -43.56
N LEU A 472 78.16 56.57 -43.66
CA LEU A 472 79.30 55.86 -44.23
C LEU A 472 80.30 55.59 -43.11
N LEU A 473 80.49 54.33 -42.77
CA LEU A 473 81.51 53.88 -41.83
C LEU A 473 82.75 53.49 -42.64
N VAL A 474 83.88 54.15 -42.37
CA VAL A 474 85.18 53.89 -43.01
C VAL A 474 86.12 53.30 -41.96
N CYS A 475 86.69 52.14 -42.25
CA CYS A 475 87.66 51.48 -41.39
C CYS A 475 89.03 52.17 -41.57
N LEU A 476 89.41 53.01 -40.61
CA LEU A 476 90.77 53.56 -40.54
C LEU A 476 91.70 52.53 -39.91
N ASN A 477 92.75 52.14 -40.64
CA ASN A 477 93.83 51.32 -40.08
C ASN A 477 94.82 52.21 -39.31
N GLU A 478 94.89 52.05 -38.00
CA GLU A 478 95.94 52.67 -37.17
C GLU A 478 97.30 52.00 -37.41
N GLN A 479 98.06 52.50 -38.38
CA GLN A 479 99.50 52.22 -38.55
C GLN A 479 100.33 53.45 -38.94
N SER A 480 100.11 54.59 -38.26
CA SER A 480 101.15 55.62 -38.09
C SER A 480 100.72 56.69 -37.05
N LEU A 481 101.53 56.80 -35.98
CA LEU A 481 101.37 57.69 -34.80
C LEU A 481 100.15 57.39 -33.91
#